data_AF-A0A945MVP1-F1
#
_entry.id   AF-A0A945MVP1-F1
#
_cell.length_a   1.000
_cell.length_b   1.000
_cell.length_c   1.000
_cell.angle_alpha   90.00
_cell.angle_beta   90.00
_cell.angle_gamma   90.00
#
_symmetry.space_group_name_H-M   'P 1'
#
loop_
_entity.id
_entity.type
_entity.pdbx_description
1 polymer ?
#
loop_
_entity_poly.entity_id
_entity_poly.type
_entity_poly.pdbx_seq_one_letter_code
_entity_poly.pdbx_strand_id
1 'polypeptide(L)'
;MSSETVAEPQATQSPATGLIARTVALNLFQEVMAQNRSLDEAIAASVPFRQLEVRDRAFVRLLVTETLRRLGQIDVLIKDCLDRSLPQSANVVRAILRLGVAQIVILKTPSHAVVDTAVRLCVQSRNPGQKGLVNAV
;
A
#
# COMPACT_ATOMS: atom_id res chain seq x y z
N MET A 1 -2.71 -16.22 41.51
CA MET A 1 -2.30 -15.03 40.73
C MET A 1 -1.30 -15.52 39.69
N SER A 2 -1.79 -15.92 38.53
CA SER A 2 -0.97 -16.34 37.39
C SER A 2 -1.53 -15.62 36.17
N SER A 3 -0.99 -14.44 35.88
CA SER A 3 -1.28 -13.70 34.66
C SER A 3 0.02 -13.63 33.88
N GLU A 4 0.18 -14.61 33.00
CA GLU A 4 1.24 -14.69 32.01
C GLU A 4 0.84 -13.77 30.85
N THR A 5 1.31 -12.53 30.86
CA THR A 5 1.17 -11.61 29.74
C THR A 5 2.19 -12.02 28.67
N VAL A 6 1.74 -12.76 27.67
CA VAL A 6 2.50 -13.06 26.45
C VAL A 6 2.75 -11.75 25.71
N ALA A 7 4.02 -11.31 25.73
CA ALA A 7 4.49 -10.20 24.94
C ALA A 7 4.51 -10.60 23.45
N GLU A 8 3.66 -9.97 22.64
CA GLU A 8 3.72 -10.05 21.19
C GLU A 8 5.06 -9.48 20.67
N PRO A 9 5.71 -10.12 19.68
CA PRO A 9 6.92 -9.60 19.08
C PRO A 9 6.57 -8.41 18.19
N GLN A 10 6.72 -7.20 18.74
CA GLN A 10 6.64 -5.96 17.98
C GLN A 10 7.80 -5.92 16.97
N ALA A 11 7.48 -6.20 15.71
CA ALA A 11 8.41 -6.05 14.60
C ALA A 11 8.94 -4.60 14.58
N THR A 12 10.22 -4.45 14.90
CA THR A 12 11.03 -3.25 14.76
C THR A 12 11.00 -2.77 13.31
N GLN A 13 10.07 -1.87 12.98
CA GLN A 13 10.12 -1.05 11.77
C GLN A 13 10.26 0.40 12.21
N SER A 14 11.41 1.01 11.93
CA SER A 14 11.49 2.46 11.93
C SER A 14 10.45 2.98 10.92
N PRO A 15 9.46 3.78 11.36
CA PRO A 15 8.29 4.13 10.55
C PRO A 15 8.64 4.90 9.26
N ALA A 16 9.80 5.57 9.23
CA ALA A 16 10.27 6.33 8.09
C ALA A 16 10.75 5.45 6.91
N THR A 17 11.45 4.34 7.18
CA THR A 17 11.98 3.47 6.11
C THR A 17 10.85 2.67 5.44
N GLY A 18 9.91 2.16 6.25
CA GLY A 18 8.73 1.46 5.75
C GLY A 18 7.81 2.32 4.89
N LEU A 19 7.83 3.65 5.08
CA LEU A 19 7.07 4.60 4.26
C LEU A 19 7.68 4.72 2.86
N ILE A 20 9.01 4.84 2.74
CA ILE A 20 9.71 4.97 1.45
C ILE A 20 9.41 3.75 0.56
N ALA A 21 9.53 2.54 1.10
CA ALA A 21 9.23 1.32 0.37
C ALA A 21 7.78 1.32 -0.15
N ARG A 22 6.81 1.71 0.67
CA ARG A 22 5.39 1.78 0.27
C ARG A 22 5.12 2.88 -0.77
N THR A 23 5.83 4.00 -0.71
CA THR A 23 5.79 5.04 -1.76
C THR A 23 6.31 4.51 -3.10
N VAL A 24 7.43 3.77 -3.09
CA VAL A 24 7.97 3.14 -4.31
C VAL A 24 6.98 2.11 -4.87
N ALA A 25 6.35 1.30 -4.00
CA ALA A 25 5.32 0.36 -4.42
C ALA A 25 4.12 1.05 -5.07
N LEU A 26 3.67 2.18 -4.51
CA LEU A 26 2.58 2.98 -5.07
C LEU A 26 2.92 3.48 -6.48
N ASN A 27 4.13 4.03 -6.66
CA ASN A 27 4.57 4.54 -7.96
C ASN A 27 4.66 3.43 -9.00
N LEU A 28 5.29 2.30 -8.66
CA LEU A 28 5.39 1.14 -9.56
C LEU A 28 4.01 0.60 -9.95
N PHE A 29 3.10 0.47 -8.98
CA PHE A 29 1.74 -0.01 -9.25
C PHE A 29 0.99 0.94 -10.20
N GLN A 30 1.13 2.26 -10.00
CA GLN A 30 0.52 3.25 -10.89
C GLN A 30 1.11 3.22 -12.28
N GLU A 31 2.44 3.07 -12.42
CA GLU A 31 3.11 2.95 -13.71
C GLU A 31 2.64 1.73 -14.49
N VAL A 32 2.56 0.56 -13.83
CA VAL A 32 2.04 -0.68 -14.43
C VAL A 32 0.60 -0.49 -14.90
N MET A 33 -0.25 0.13 -14.08
CA MET A 33 -1.66 0.34 -14.40
C MET A 33 -1.88 1.41 -15.49
N ALA A 34 -1.04 2.44 -15.56
CA ALA A 34 -1.20 3.54 -16.49
C ALA A 34 -0.52 3.29 -17.86
N GLN A 35 0.63 2.64 -17.86
CA GLN A 35 1.47 2.47 -19.07
C GLN A 35 1.35 1.08 -19.71
N ASN A 36 0.53 0.19 -19.14
CA ASN A 36 0.38 -1.20 -19.60
C ASN A 36 1.72 -1.93 -19.79
N ARG A 37 2.67 -1.64 -18.89
CA ARG A 37 4.00 -2.26 -18.86
C ARG A 37 4.04 -3.36 -17.81
N SER A 38 4.94 -4.32 -17.99
CA SER A 38 5.17 -5.35 -16.99
C SER A 38 5.78 -4.78 -15.71
N LEU A 39 5.58 -5.46 -14.58
CA LEU A 39 6.20 -5.08 -13.32
C LEU A 39 7.73 -5.08 -13.40
N ASP A 40 8.32 -6.04 -14.13
CA ASP A 40 9.77 -6.11 -14.30
C ASP A 40 10.32 -4.92 -15.08
N GLU A 41 9.63 -4.44 -16.12
CA GLU A 41 10.02 -3.22 -16.85
C GLU A 41 9.92 -1.97 -15.97
N ALA A 42 8.85 -1.84 -15.18
CA ALA A 42 8.68 -0.73 -14.24
C ALA A 42 9.79 -0.74 -13.17
N ILE A 43 10.12 -1.91 -12.64
CA ILE A 43 11.23 -2.10 -11.68
C ILE A 43 12.57 -1.70 -12.32
N ALA A 44 12.84 -2.13 -13.55
CA ALA A 44 14.10 -1.83 -14.24
C ALA A 44 14.27 -0.32 -14.50
N ALA A 45 13.17 0.39 -14.75
CA ALA A 45 13.15 1.84 -14.96
C ALA A 45 13.24 2.65 -13.65
N SER A 46 12.83 2.09 -12.52
CA SER A 46 12.71 2.82 -11.24
C SER A 46 14.06 2.99 -10.52
N VAL A 47 14.60 4.21 -10.57
CA VAL A 47 15.78 4.60 -9.76
C VAL A 47 15.51 4.48 -8.25
N PRO A 48 14.36 4.95 -7.70
CA PRO A 48 14.08 4.82 -6.27
C PRO A 48 14.04 3.37 -5.79
N PHE A 49 13.54 2.44 -6.61
CA PHE A 49 13.53 1.01 -6.27
C PHE A 49 14.94 0.44 -6.11
N ARG A 50 15.90 0.85 -6.95
CA ARG A 50 17.30 0.40 -6.85
C ARG A 50 18.02 0.91 -5.60
N GLN A 51 17.58 2.05 -5.06
CA GLN A 51 18.14 2.65 -3.85
C GLN A 51 17.62 2.01 -2.56
N LEU A 52 16.52 1.25 -2.63
CA LEU A 52 16.00 0.51 -1.48
C LEU A 52 16.96 -0.60 -1.06
N GLU A 53 16.96 -0.94 0.22
CA GLU A 53 17.67 -2.13 0.73
C GLU A 53 17.07 -3.43 0.17
N VAL A 54 17.84 -4.52 0.19
CA VAL A 54 17.42 -5.85 -0.31
C VAL A 54 16.06 -6.27 0.27
N ARG A 55 15.86 -6.05 1.57
CA ARG A 55 14.63 -6.38 2.28
C ARG A 55 13.43 -5.59 1.76
N ASP A 56 13.59 -4.27 1.59
CA ASP A 56 12.53 -3.40 1.10
C ASP A 56 12.19 -3.66 -0.36
N ARG A 57 13.19 -3.98 -1.19
CA ARG A 57 12.96 -4.42 -2.57
C ARG A 57 12.12 -5.69 -2.64
N ALA A 58 12.43 -6.67 -1.79
CA ALA A 58 11.64 -7.90 -1.70
C ALA A 58 10.21 -7.61 -1.26
N PHE A 59 10.02 -6.74 -0.26
CA PHE A 59 8.70 -6.31 0.21
C PHE A 59 7.90 -5.61 -0.89
N VAL A 60 8.50 -4.66 -1.61
CA VAL A 60 7.83 -3.91 -2.69
C VAL A 60 7.42 -4.85 -3.82
N ARG A 61 8.32 -5.74 -4.25
CA ARG A 61 8.03 -6.69 -5.32
C ARG A 61 6.91 -7.65 -4.92
N LEU A 62 6.96 -8.18 -3.70
CA LEU A 62 5.91 -9.04 -3.15
C LEU A 62 4.56 -8.30 -3.12
N LEU A 63 4.54 -7.09 -2.56
CA LEU A 63 3.33 -6.29 -2.42
C LEU A 63 2.68 -6.00 -3.79
N VAL A 64 3.44 -5.45 -4.74
CA VAL A 64 2.90 -5.10 -6.06
C VAL A 64 2.46 -6.34 -6.83
N THR A 65 3.22 -7.44 -6.76
CA THR A 65 2.86 -8.71 -7.41
C THR A 65 1.55 -9.27 -6.86
N GLU A 66 1.40 -9.32 -5.54
CA GLU A 66 0.18 -9.84 -4.91
C GLU A 66 -1.04 -8.94 -5.17
N THR A 67 -0.85 -7.61 -5.18
CA THR A 67 -1.92 -6.68 -5.55
C THR A 67 -2.37 -6.87 -6.99
N LEU A 68 -1.45 -6.99 -7.96
CA LEU A 68 -1.80 -7.21 -9.36
C LEU A 68 -2.47 -8.57 -9.57
N ARG A 69 -1.95 -9.63 -8.94
CA ARG A 69 -2.48 -11.00 -9.06
C ARG A 69 -3.92 -11.14 -8.57
N ARG A 70 -4.30 -10.35 -7.55
CA ARG A 70 -5.62 -10.42 -6.91
C ARG A 70 -6.44 -9.15 -7.11
N LEU A 71 -6.13 -8.35 -8.14
CA LEU A 71 -6.72 -7.03 -8.34
C LEU A 71 -8.25 -7.07 -8.36
N GLY A 72 -8.85 -8.06 -9.04
CA GLY A 72 -10.30 -8.22 -9.09
C GLY A 72 -10.92 -8.54 -7.72
N GLN A 73 -10.28 -9.38 -6.91
CA GLN A 73 -10.76 -9.70 -5.56
C GLN A 73 -10.66 -8.48 -4.63
N ILE A 74 -9.54 -7.76 -4.72
CA ILE A 74 -9.29 -6.53 -3.96
C ILE A 74 -10.30 -5.45 -4.33
N ASP A 75 -10.60 -5.28 -5.61
CA ASP A 75 -11.57 -4.28 -6.08
C ASP A 75 -13.00 -4.58 -5.60
N VAL A 76 -13.39 -5.86 -5.53
CA VAL A 76 -14.68 -6.27 -4.94
C VAL A 76 -14.72 -5.93 -3.45
N LEU A 77 -13.68 -6.30 -2.69
CA LEU A 77 -13.62 -5.98 -1.25
C LEU A 77 -13.69 -4.47 -0.99
N ILE A 78 -12.95 -3.67 -1.77
CA ILE A 78 -12.99 -2.21 -1.65
C ILE A 78 -14.38 -1.68 -1.97
N LYS A 79 -15.06 -2.22 -2.99
CA LYS A 79 -16.41 -1.81 -3.36
C LYS A 79 -17.41 -2.11 -2.24
N ASP A 80 -17.28 -3.25 -1.56
CA ASP A 80 -18.16 -3.65 -0.46
C ASP A 80 -17.92 -2.82 0.81
N CYS A 81 -16.69 -2.32 1.01
CA CYS A 81 -16.35 -1.44 2.15
C CYS A 81 -16.65 0.04 1.90
N LEU A 82 -16.96 0.46 0.66
CA LEU A 82 -17.20 1.85 0.32
C LEU A 82 -18.69 2.13 0.12
N ASP A 83 -19.28 2.89 1.04
CA ASP A 83 -20.67 3.38 0.91
C ASP A 83 -20.88 4.22 -0.37
N ARG A 84 -19.82 4.89 -0.83
CA ARG A 84 -19.83 5.71 -2.04
C ARG A 84 -18.65 5.36 -2.93
N SER A 85 -18.94 5.07 -4.19
CA SER A 85 -17.89 4.83 -5.18
C SER A 85 -16.95 6.04 -5.30
N LEU A 86 -15.65 5.76 -5.34
CA LEU A 86 -14.62 6.79 -5.52
C LEU A 86 -14.78 7.47 -6.87
N PRO A 87 -14.65 8.82 -6.95
CA PRO A 87 -14.65 9.51 -8.22
C PRO A 87 -13.50 9.01 -9.11
N GLN A 88 -13.67 9.05 -10.43
CA GLN A 88 -12.62 8.62 -11.37
C GLN A 88 -11.31 9.41 -11.22
N SER A 89 -11.39 10.64 -10.71
CA SER A 89 -10.23 11.48 -10.41
C SER A 89 -9.40 11.02 -9.21
N ALA A 90 -9.89 10.07 -8.39
CA ALA A 90 -9.22 9.56 -7.20
C ALA A 90 -8.35 8.31 -7.49
N ASN A 91 -7.65 8.29 -8.62
CA ASN A 91 -6.79 7.17 -9.03
C ASN A 91 -5.71 6.84 -7.99
N VAL A 92 -5.11 7.86 -7.38
CA VAL A 92 -4.08 7.65 -6.36
C VAL A 92 -4.65 7.03 -5.09
N VAL A 93 -5.79 7.53 -4.61
CA VAL A 93 -6.48 6.96 -3.44
C VAL A 93 -6.89 5.51 -3.70
N ARG A 94 -7.40 5.21 -4.90
CA ARG A 94 -7.74 3.84 -5.30
C ARG A 94 -6.52 2.92 -5.28
N ALA A 95 -5.38 3.37 -5.78
CA ALA A 95 -4.12 2.63 -5.73
C ALA A 95 -3.65 2.39 -4.28
N ILE A 96 -3.75 3.41 -3.41
CA ILE A 96 -3.41 3.29 -1.98
C ILE A 96 -4.31 2.26 -1.29
N LEU A 97 -5.62 2.30 -1.53
CA LEU A 97 -6.57 1.34 -0.96
C LEU A 97 -6.27 -0.09 -1.42
N ARG A 98 -5.99 -0.28 -2.72
CA ARG A 98 -5.64 -1.60 -3.27
C ARG A 98 -4.39 -2.19 -2.61
N LEU A 99 -3.34 -1.37 -2.46
CA LEU A 99 -2.11 -1.78 -1.79
C LEU A 99 -2.35 -2.03 -0.29
N GLY A 100 -3.19 -1.21 0.36
CA GLY A 100 -3.54 -1.38 1.78
C GLY A 100 -4.31 -2.67 2.04
N VAL A 101 -5.32 -2.97 1.23
CA VAL A 101 -6.07 -4.24 1.32
C VAL A 101 -5.15 -5.43 1.10
N ALA A 102 -4.24 -5.36 0.13
CA ALA A 102 -3.24 -6.40 -0.07
C ALA A 102 -2.35 -6.60 1.17
N GLN A 103 -1.91 -5.52 1.82
CA GLN A 103 -1.12 -5.60 3.05
C GLN A 103 -1.87 -6.28 4.20
N ILE A 104 -3.15 -5.95 4.39
CA ILE A 104 -3.97 -6.50 5.49
C ILE A 104 -4.36 -7.95 5.19
N VAL A 105 -4.95 -8.20 4.03
CA VAL A 105 -5.60 -9.47 3.72
C VAL A 105 -4.58 -10.52 3.31
N ILE A 106 -3.57 -10.14 2.52
CA ILE A 106 -2.60 -11.06 1.93
C ILE A 106 -1.32 -11.13 2.77
N LEU A 107 -0.72 -9.98 3.07
CA LEU A 107 0.56 -9.92 3.79
C LEU A 107 0.40 -9.96 5.32
N LYS A 108 -0.84 -10.03 5.83
CA LYS A 108 -1.17 -10.07 7.26
C LYS A 108 -0.49 -8.97 8.08
N THR A 109 -0.27 -7.80 7.46
CA THR A 109 0.29 -6.63 8.12
C THR A 109 -0.76 -6.05 9.08
N PRO A 110 -0.38 -5.62 10.30
CA PRO A 110 -1.34 -5.03 11.24
C PRO A 110 -2.12 -3.86 10.62
N SER A 111 -3.45 -3.89 10.75
CA SER A 111 -4.35 -2.93 10.11
C SER A 111 -4.03 -1.48 10.51
N HIS A 112 -3.72 -1.22 11.78
CA HIS A 112 -3.36 0.12 12.26
C HIS A 112 -2.10 0.68 11.56
N ALA A 113 -1.10 -0.16 11.29
CA ALA A 113 0.12 0.25 10.59
C ALA A 113 -0.12 0.54 9.11
N VAL A 114 -1.01 -0.24 8.48
CA VAL A 114 -1.43 -0.02 7.09
C VAL A 114 -2.21 1.28 6.97
N VAL A 115 -3.15 1.54 7.87
CA VAL A 115 -3.96 2.76 7.86
C VAL A 115 -3.11 4.01 8.11
N ASP A 116 -2.23 4.02 9.11
CA ASP A 116 -1.31 5.16 9.34
C ASP A 116 -0.48 5.46 8.07
N THR A 117 0.05 4.41 7.45
CA THR A 117 0.84 4.60 6.22
C THR A 117 -0.01 5.06 5.04
N ALA A 118 -1.21 4.51 4.86
CA ALA A 118 -2.13 4.92 3.80
C ALA A 118 -2.54 6.39 3.93
N VAL A 119 -2.79 6.87 5.15
CA VAL A 119 -3.04 8.28 5.44
C VAL A 119 -1.83 9.13 5.07
N ARG A 120 -0.62 8.74 5.48
CA ARG A 120 0.63 9.45 5.14
C ARG A 120 0.87 9.50 3.63
N LEU A 121 0.64 8.41 2.92
CA LEU A 121 0.74 8.34 1.45
C LEU A 121 -0.29 9.24 0.78
N CYS A 122 -1.53 9.26 1.27
CA CYS A 122 -2.55 10.17 0.77
C CYS A 122 -2.15 11.63 0.96
N VAL A 123 -1.57 11.99 2.12
CA VAL A 123 -1.06 13.33 2.40
C VAL A 123 0.13 13.69 1.51
N GLN A 124 1.07 12.76 1.27
CA GLN A 124 2.19 12.97 0.34
C GLN A 124 1.75 13.06 -1.12
N SER A 125 0.74 12.29 -1.52
CA SER A 125 0.19 12.32 -2.88
C SER A 125 -0.74 13.51 -3.14
N ARG A 126 -1.15 14.21 -2.08
CA ARG A 126 -2.11 15.30 -2.16
C ARG A 126 -1.48 16.53 -2.81
N ASN A 127 -1.91 16.76 -4.04
CA ASN A 127 -2.61 18.00 -4.38
C ASN A 127 -3.64 18.32 -3.27
N PRO A 128 -3.74 19.56 -2.74
CA PRO A 128 -4.37 19.91 -1.45
C PRO A 128 -5.90 19.63 -1.24
N GLY A 129 -6.60 18.84 -2.07
CA GLY A 129 -8.07 18.69 -2.10
C GLY A 129 -8.75 17.48 -1.41
N GLN A 130 -8.15 16.29 -1.26
CA GLN A 130 -8.85 15.05 -0.78
C GLN A 130 -8.51 14.51 0.66
N LYS A 131 -8.77 15.22 1.78
CA LYS A 131 -8.27 14.89 3.15
C LYS A 131 -9.33 14.09 3.92
N GLY A 132 -10.60 14.24 3.52
CA GLY A 132 -11.74 13.65 4.20
C GLY A 132 -12.10 12.24 3.75
N LEU A 133 -11.42 11.65 2.75
CA LEU A 133 -11.84 10.36 2.19
C LEU A 133 -11.21 9.13 2.89
N VAL A 134 -10.08 9.32 3.57
CA VAL A 134 -9.35 8.22 4.23
C VAL A 134 -9.86 7.97 5.65
N ASN A 135 -10.45 8.98 6.29
CA ASN A 135 -11.01 8.87 7.64
C ASN A 135 -12.45 8.32 7.66
N ALA A 136 -12.94 7.82 6.52
CA ALA A 136 -14.30 7.31 6.34
C ALA A 136 -14.31 5.82 5.94
N VAL A 137 -13.15 5.14 6.02
CA VAL A 137 -13.00 3.69 5.80
C VAL A 137 -12.61 3.04 7.13
#